data_AF-X1J364-F1
#
_entry.id   AF-X1J364-F1
#
_cell.length_a   1.000
_cell.length_b   1.000
_cell.length_c   1.000
_cell.angle_alpha   90.00
_cell.angle_beta   90.00
_cell.angle_gamma   90.00
#
_symmetry.space_group_name_H-M   'P 1'
#
loop_
_entity.id
_entity.type
_entity.pdbx_description
1 polymer ?
#
loop_
_entity_poly.entity_id
_entity_poly.type
_entity_poly.pdbx_seq_one_letter_code
_entity_poly.pdbx_strand_id
1 'polypeptide(L)'
;MGFISLGWLIIYHAKGEGGYSLFSLLLDLEKPYKIIKRANTPLITPTEDFEVNGFLGRVIFTNGMVEIDHKIYIYYGASDESVGLAITDVNSLLASLDR
;
A
#
# COMPACT_ATOMS: atom_id res chain seq x y z
N MET A 1 23.24 -6.98 4.14
CA MET A 1 22.95 -8.05 3.17
C MET A 1 21.98 -7.44 2.17
N GLY A 2 22.49 -7.02 1.01
CA GLY A 2 21.75 -6.18 0.06
C GLY A 2 20.53 -6.92 -0.49
N PHE A 3 19.41 -6.20 -0.61
CA PHE A 3 18.17 -6.69 -1.19
C PHE A 3 18.42 -7.18 -2.62
N ILE A 4 18.53 -8.49 -2.79
CA ILE A 4 18.60 -9.12 -4.11
C ILE A 4 17.19 -9.06 -4.71
N SER A 5 16.95 -7.98 -5.47
CA SER A 5 16.26 -7.96 -6.76
C SER A 5 14.98 -8.82 -6.94
N LEU A 6 14.10 -8.91 -5.93
CA LEU A 6 12.86 -9.70 -6.02
C LEU A 6 11.85 -9.13 -7.04
N GLY A 7 11.97 -7.85 -7.39
CA GLY A 7 11.05 -7.17 -8.28
C GLY A 7 10.77 -5.73 -7.85
N TRP A 8 9.79 -5.11 -8.51
CA TRP A 8 9.25 -3.82 -8.10
C TRP A 8 8.09 -4.04 -7.14
N LEU A 9 8.28 -3.69 -5.87
CA LEU A 9 7.21 -3.68 -4.89
C LEU A 9 6.37 -2.42 -5.07
N ILE A 10 5.09 -2.60 -5.38
CA ILE A 10 4.16 -1.52 -5.66
C ILE A 10 3.06 -1.53 -4.60
N ILE A 11 2.76 -0.35 -4.06
CA ILE A 11 1.53 -0.09 -3.30
C ILE A 11 0.58 0.65 -4.23
N TYR A 12 -0.64 0.14 -4.37
CA TYR A 12 -1.68 0.71 -5.21
C TYR A 12 -3.01 0.76 -4.47
N HIS A 13 -3.93 1.60 -4.93
CA HIS A 13 -5.28 1.70 -4.37
C HIS A 13 -6.28 0.95 -5.25
N ALA A 14 -7.34 0.41 -4.65
CA ALA A 14 -8.47 -0.16 -5.35
C ALA A 14 -9.78 0.15 -4.62
N LYS A 15 -10.87 0.28 -5.38
CA LYS A 15 -12.23 0.47 -4.86
C LYS A 15 -12.94 -0.88 -4.74
N GLY A 16 -13.44 -1.19 -3.55
CA GLY A 16 -14.34 -2.33 -3.29
C GLY A 16 -15.63 -1.88 -2.60
N GLU A 17 -16.41 -2.84 -2.10
CA GLU A 17 -17.65 -2.55 -1.35
C GLU A 17 -17.38 -1.71 -0.08
N GLY A 18 -16.23 -1.94 0.56
CA GLY A 18 -15.81 -1.22 1.76
C GLY A 18 -15.20 0.16 1.54
N GLY A 19 -15.14 0.67 0.30
CA GLY A 19 -14.48 1.95 -0.04
C GLY A 19 -13.16 1.76 -0.78
N TYR A 20 -12.31 2.80 -0.77
CA TYR A 20 -10.95 2.73 -1.34
C TYR A 20 -9.96 2.23 -0.30
N SER A 21 -9.12 1.29 -0.69
CA SER A 21 -8.14 0.63 0.18
C SER A 21 -6.81 0.43 -0.54
N LEU A 22 -5.73 0.28 0.22
CA LEU A 22 -4.40 0.05 -0.32
C LEU A 22 -4.09 -1.44 -0.37
N PHE A 23 -3.38 -1.83 -1.42
CA PHE A 23 -2.93 -3.20 -1.68
C PHE A 23 -1.48 -3.17 -2.12
N SER A 24 -0.80 -4.30 -2.02
CA SER A 24 0.54 -4.49 -2.60
C SER A 24 0.54 -5.50 -3.73
N LEU A 25 1.53 -5.34 -4.62
CA LEU A 25 1.91 -6.33 -5.61
C LEU A 25 3.42 -6.25 -5.86
N LEU A 26 3.98 -7.34 -6.37
CA LEU A 26 5.37 -7.45 -6.79
C LEU A 26 5.40 -7.68 -8.30
N LEU A 27 6.05 -6.78 -9.03
CA LEU A 27 6.26 -6.89 -10.46
C LEU A 27 7.64 -7.45 -10.76
N ASP A 28 7.78 -8.09 -11.92
CA ASP A 28 9.07 -8.56 -12.41
C ASP A 28 10.04 -7.39 -12.63
N LEU A 29 11.29 -7.58 -12.23
CA LEU A 29 12.31 -6.54 -12.23
C LEU A 29 12.65 -6.05 -13.64
N GLU A 30 12.75 -6.98 -14.60
CA GLU A 30 13.11 -6.70 -15.99
C GLU A 30 11.87 -6.48 -16.86
N LYS A 31 10.75 -7.11 -16.52
CA LYS A 31 9.48 -7.08 -17.26
C LYS A 31 8.36 -6.54 -16.35
N PRO A 32 8.37 -5.25 -15.97
CA PRO A 32 7.49 -4.70 -14.93
C PRO A 32 5.99 -4.77 -15.26
N TYR A 33 5.59 -5.09 -16.49
CA TYR A 33 4.20 -5.40 -16.82
C TYR A 33 3.73 -6.78 -16.31
N LYS A 34 4.65 -7.64 -15.87
CA LYS A 34 4.35 -8.96 -15.32
C LYS A 34 4.22 -8.88 -13.81
N ILE A 35 3.06 -9.28 -13.31
CA ILE A 35 2.83 -9.48 -11.88
C ILE A 35 3.45 -10.81 -11.48
N ILE A 36 4.45 -10.78 -10.58
CA ILE A 36 5.00 -11.97 -9.93
C ILE A 36 4.10 -12.38 -8.78
N LYS A 37 3.77 -11.42 -7.91
CA LYS A 37 2.84 -11.65 -6.81
C LYS A 37 1.86 -10.51 -6.57
N ARG A 38 0.72 -10.76 -5.94
CA ARG A 38 -0.32 -9.79 -5.57
C ARG A 38 -1.03 -10.20 -4.28
N ALA A 39 -1.27 -9.24 -3.40
CA ALA A 39 -2.10 -9.44 -2.21
C ALA A 39 -3.57 -9.69 -2.60
N ASN A 40 -4.21 -10.68 -1.98
CA ASN A 40 -5.65 -10.94 -2.13
C ASN A 40 -6.49 -10.08 -1.18
N THR A 41 -5.92 -9.68 -0.05
CA THR A 41 -6.53 -8.77 0.92
C THR A 41 -5.85 -7.40 0.91
N PRO A 42 -6.56 -6.34 1.33
CA PRO A 42 -5.95 -5.03 1.44
C PRO A 42 -4.88 -4.99 2.53
N LEU A 43 -3.84 -4.20 2.30
CA LEU A 43 -2.86 -3.81 3.31
C LEU A 43 -3.46 -2.85 4.34
N ILE A 44 -4.24 -1.87 3.85
CA ILE A 44 -4.86 -0.82 4.68
C ILE A 44 -6.27 -0.59 4.14
N THR A 45 -7.25 -0.69 5.04
CA THR A 45 -8.65 -0.31 4.81
C THR A 45 -9.02 0.86 5.72
N PRO A 46 -10.01 1.69 5.34
CA PRO A 46 -10.48 2.78 6.19
C PRO A 46 -11.12 2.23 7.47
N THR A 47 -10.49 2.53 8.61
CA THR A 47 -10.95 2.13 9.94
C THR A 47 -10.99 3.29 10.92
N GLU A 48 -10.09 4.26 10.77
CA GLU A 48 -10.03 5.43 11.64
C GLU A 48 -11.10 6.46 11.26
N ASP A 49 -11.51 7.28 12.22
CA ASP A 49 -12.61 8.25 12.05
C ASP A 49 -12.37 9.19 10.86
N PHE A 50 -11.15 9.72 10.72
CA PHE A 50 -10.75 10.61 9.63
C PHE A 50 -10.58 9.92 8.26
N GLU A 51 -10.63 8.58 8.21
CA GLU A 51 -10.60 7.78 6.97
C GLU A 51 -12.00 7.34 6.54
N VAL A 52 -12.89 7.16 7.53
CA VAL A 52 -14.28 6.73 7.33
C VAL A 52 -15.19 7.93 7.11
N ASN A 53 -14.91 9.06 7.77
CA ASN A 53 -15.71 10.27 7.77
C ASN A 53 -14.89 11.45 7.22
N GLY A 54 -15.48 12.20 6.29
CA GLY A 54 -14.89 13.38 5.65
C GLY A 54 -15.61 13.72 4.34
N PHE A 55 -15.01 14.54 3.48
CA PHE A 55 -15.59 14.96 2.19
C PHE A 55 -16.02 13.77 1.33
N LEU A 56 -15.14 12.78 1.21
CA LEU A 56 -15.45 11.46 0.66
C LEU A 56 -15.09 10.37 1.65
N GLY A 57 -16.08 9.94 2.44
CA GLY A 57 -15.92 8.89 3.44
C GLY A 57 -15.42 7.56 2.87
N ARG A 58 -14.66 6.82 3.69
CA ARG A 58 -14.12 5.49 3.38
C ARG A 58 -13.16 5.51 2.18
N VAL A 59 -12.28 6.51 2.13
CA VAL A 59 -11.27 6.65 1.08
C VAL A 59 -9.88 6.68 1.71
N ILE A 60 -9.03 5.73 1.29
CA ILE A 60 -7.59 5.76 1.50
C ILE A 60 -6.89 5.69 0.14
N PHE A 61 -5.98 6.63 -0.11
CA PHE A 61 -5.26 6.74 -1.37
C PHE A 61 -3.76 6.94 -1.15
N THR A 62 -2.90 6.09 -1.71
CA THR A 62 -1.44 6.22 -1.53
C THR A 62 -0.91 7.40 -2.33
N ASN A 63 -0.11 8.26 -1.70
CA ASN A 63 0.48 9.44 -2.34
C ASN A 63 2.01 9.41 -2.38
N GLY A 64 2.65 8.54 -1.58
CA GLY A 64 4.08 8.36 -1.61
C GLY A 64 4.58 7.43 -0.52
N MET A 65 5.77 6.90 -0.73
CA MET A 65 6.48 6.13 0.29
C MET A 65 7.97 6.47 0.31
N VAL A 66 8.58 6.38 1.48
CA VAL A 66 10.02 6.58 1.67
C VAL A 66 10.58 5.52 2.63
N GLU A 67 11.76 5.00 2.29
CA GLU A 67 12.51 4.14 3.20
C GLU A 67 13.45 5.00 4.06
N ILE A 68 13.35 4.85 5.39
CA ILE A 68 14.23 5.50 6.36
C ILE A 68 14.57 4.46 7.43
N ASP A 69 15.86 4.19 7.65
CA ASP A 69 16.35 3.26 8.67
C ASP A 69 15.64 1.89 8.65
N HIS A 70 15.53 1.30 7.45
CA HIS A 70 14.86 0.01 7.18
C HIS A 70 13.35 -0.03 7.45
N LYS A 71 12.73 1.13 7.66
CA LYS A 71 11.27 1.28 7.75
C LYS A 71 10.74 1.94 6.50
N ILE A 72 9.56 1.49 6.08
CA ILE A 72 8.80 2.10 4.99
C ILE A 72 7.72 2.98 5.61
N TYR A 73 7.77 4.26 5.28
CA TYR A 73 6.78 5.27 5.64
C TYR A 73 5.85 5.45 4.46
N ILE A 74 4.57 5.13 4.61
CA ILE A 74 3.55 5.22 3.56
C ILE A 74 2.62 6.37 3.89
N TYR A 75 2.70 7.44 3.10
CA TYR A 75 1.81 8.59 3.19
C TYR A 75 0.58 8.35 2.32
N TYR A 76 -0.59 8.57 2.90
CA TYR A 76 -1.86 8.36 2.20
C TYR A 76 -2.86 9.47 2.50
N GLY A 77 -3.61 9.87 1.48
CA GLY A 77 -4.78 10.71 1.64
C GLY A 77 -5.91 9.92 2.27
N ALA A 78 -6.61 10.56 3.21
CA ALA A 78 -7.76 10.02 3.94
C ALA A 78 -8.96 10.94 3.74
N SER A 79 -10.05 10.37 3.24
CA SER A 79 -11.32 11.04 2.97
C SER A 79 -11.27 12.36 2.20
N ASP A 80 -10.27 12.52 1.33
CA ASP A 80 -9.98 13.72 0.53
C ASP A 80 -9.80 15.01 1.36
N GLU A 81 -9.48 14.88 2.65
CA GLU A 81 -9.34 16.02 3.58
C GLU A 81 -8.07 15.96 4.43
N SER A 82 -7.59 14.76 4.72
CA SER A 82 -6.47 14.53 5.64
C SER A 82 -5.35 13.72 4.99
N VAL A 83 -4.17 13.74 5.61
CA VAL A 83 -3.06 12.86 5.26
C VAL A 83 -2.71 12.01 6.47
N GLY A 84 -2.76 10.69 6.30
CA GLY A 84 -2.30 9.69 7.25
C GLY A 84 -0.89 9.19 6.93
N LEU A 85 -0.28 8.53 7.92
CA LEU A 85 1.00 7.86 7.79
C LEU A 85 0.92 6.47 8.41
N ALA A 86 1.24 5.45 7.62
CA ALA A 86 1.46 4.09 8.09
C ALA A 86 2.96 3.77 8.03
N ILE A 87 3.46 3.02 9.02
CA ILE A 87 4.87 2.63 9.11
C ILE A 87 4.96 1.10 9.13
N THR A 88 5.80 0.56 8.27
CA THR A 88 6.04 -0.89 8.15
C THR A 88 7.49 -1.14 7.72
N ASP A 89 7.79 -2.33 7.22
CA ASP A 89 9.07 -2.72 6.65
C ASP A 89 8.86 -3.59 5.39
N VAL A 90 9.93 -3.75 4.60
CA VAL A 90 9.88 -4.51 3.33
C VAL A 90 9.49 -5.97 3.55
N ASN A 91 9.93 -6.61 4.64
CA ASN A 91 9.62 -8.02 4.88
C ASN A 91 8.13 -8.20 5.16
N SER A 92 7.54 -7.31 5.95
CA SER A 92 6.11 -7.29 6.22
C SER A 92 5.28 -7.09 4.95
N LEU A 93 5.71 -6.19 4.05
CA LEU A 93 5.05 -5.98 2.76
C LEU A 93 5.19 -7.17 1.80
N LEU A 94 6.33 -7.87 1.82
CA LEU A 94 6.51 -9.08 1.02
C LEU A 94 5.69 -10.25 1.57
N ALA A 95 5.56 -10.34 2.90
CA ALA A 95 4.77 -11.35 3.58
C ALA A 95 3.25 -11.19 3.35
N SER A 96 2.79 -9.99 3.00
CA SER A 96 1.39 -9.73 2.66
C SER A 96 0.98 -10.21 1.25
N LEU A 97 1.93 -10.74 0.46
CA LEU A 97 1.68 -11.17 -0.92
C LEU A 97 1.39 -12.67 -0.97
N ASP A 98 0.22 -13.04 -1.52
CA ASP A 98 -0.25 -14.43 -1.49
C ASP A 98 0.17 -15.28 -2.70
N ARG A 99 0.00 -14.73 -3.91
CA ARG A 99 0.12 -15.46 -5.18
C ARG A 99 0.87 -14.63 -6.20
#